data_AF-A0A1G0CL03-F1
#
_entry.id   AF-A0A1G0CL03-F1
#
_cell.length_a   1.000
_cell.length_b   1.000
_cell.length_c   1.000
_cell.angle_alpha   90.00
_cell.angle_beta   90.00
_cell.angle_gamma   90.00
#
_symmetry.space_group_name_H-M   'P 1'
#
loop_
_entity.id
_entity.type
_entity.pdbx_description
1 polymer ?
#
loop_
_entity_poly.entity_id
_entity_poly.type
_entity_poly.pdbx_seq_one_letter_code
_entity_poly.pdbx_strand_id
1 'polypeptide(L)'
;MSLPATYNEIWHELKLRVTEEAIVSAVYQQLKSDIERSGSVIPFAPDLPPDSWKQALAAWLPSLSVGELHSYLYLIDLPENVVNMLEASSHFFEELADAIIYRELVKVYYRMNYPG
;
A
#
# COMPACT_ATOMS: atom_id res chain seq x y z
N MET A 1 12.89 32.18 -33.01
CA MET A 1 12.64 30.74 -32.81
C MET A 1 12.00 30.59 -31.45
N SER A 2 10.69 30.37 -31.41
CA SER A 2 9.96 30.13 -30.17
C SER A 2 10.34 28.74 -29.66
N LEU A 3 10.68 28.63 -28.37
CA LEU A 3 10.84 27.33 -27.72
C LEU A 3 9.55 26.51 -27.94
N PRO A 4 9.62 25.21 -28.24
CA PRO A 4 8.42 24.42 -28.42
C PRO A 4 7.68 24.31 -27.08
N ALA A 5 6.41 23.89 -27.09
CA ALA A 5 5.60 23.58 -25.91
C ALA A 5 6.21 22.52 -24.95
N THR A 6 7.45 22.09 -25.16
CA THR A 6 7.98 20.81 -24.72
C THR A 6 8.69 20.80 -23.37
N TYR A 7 9.34 21.88 -22.90
CA TYR A 7 10.15 21.78 -21.67
C TYR A 7 9.32 21.74 -20.38
N ASN A 8 8.32 22.63 -20.25
CA ASN A 8 7.49 22.69 -19.05
C ASN A 8 6.56 21.47 -18.95
N GLU A 9 6.05 20.98 -20.09
CA GLU A 9 5.25 19.76 -20.16
C GLU A 9 6.09 18.54 -19.76
N ILE A 10 7.29 18.36 -20.35
CA ILE A 10 8.21 17.27 -19.98
C ILE A 10 8.61 17.36 -18.51
N TRP A 11 8.92 18.54 -17.99
CA TRP A 11 9.29 18.72 -16.58
C TRP A 11 8.12 18.41 -15.63
N HIS A 12 6.89 18.77 -16.01
CA HIS A 12 5.70 18.43 -15.25
C HIS A 12 5.45 16.91 -15.23
N GLU A 13 5.55 16.24 -16.39
CA GLU A 13 5.44 14.79 -16.48
C GLU A 13 6.51 14.06 -15.67
N LEU A 14 7.77 14.51 -15.75
CA LEU A 14 8.86 13.93 -14.97
C LEU A 14 8.62 14.11 -13.47
N LYS A 15 8.13 15.28 -13.04
CA LYS A 15 7.76 15.50 -11.64
C LYS A 15 6.64 14.59 -11.18
N LEU A 16 5.60 14.40 -11.99
CA LEU A 16 4.51 13.49 -11.68
C LEU A 16 5.02 12.06 -11.52
N ARG A 17 5.83 11.57 -12.46
CA ARG A 17 6.43 10.22 -12.40
C ARG A 17 7.34 10.03 -11.20
N VAL A 18 8.23 10.98 -10.92
CA VAL A 18 9.10 10.91 -9.73
C VAL A 18 8.26 10.91 -8.44
N THR A 19 7.18 11.69 -8.41
CA THR A 19 6.27 11.72 -7.25
C THR A 19 5.53 10.38 -7.11
N GLU A 20 5.07 9.80 -8.20
CA GLU A 20 4.42 8.49 -8.23
C GLU A 20 5.37 7.38 -7.77
N GLU A 21 6.58 7.31 -8.31
CA GLU A 21 7.63 6.37 -7.89
C GLU A 21 7.98 6.53 -6.41
N ALA A 22 8.07 7.77 -5.92
CA ALA A 22 8.34 8.05 -4.51
C ALA A 22 7.20 7.57 -3.60
N ILE A 23 5.94 7.80 -3.99
CA ILE A 23 4.76 7.30 -3.25
C ILE A 23 4.75 5.78 -3.25
N VAL A 24 4.92 5.14 -4.41
CA VAL A 24 4.96 3.68 -4.54
C VAL A 24 6.06 3.11 -3.64
N SER A 25 7.28 3.63 -3.73
CA SER A 25 8.39 3.18 -2.89
C SER A 25 8.08 3.34 -1.40
N ALA A 26 7.51 4.48 -0.99
CA ALA A 26 7.15 4.74 0.40
C ALA A 26 6.04 3.79 0.91
N VAL A 27 5.03 3.49 0.09
CA VAL A 27 3.98 2.52 0.45
C VAL A 27 4.54 1.11 0.58
N TYR A 28 5.43 0.69 -0.33
CA TYR A 28 6.10 -0.60 -0.20
C TYR A 28 6.89 -0.70 1.12
N GLN A 29 7.69 0.33 1.44
CA GLN A 29 8.46 0.34 2.69
C GLN A 29 7.57 0.32 3.93
N GLN A 30 6.43 1.00 3.88
CA GLN A 30 5.47 1.01 4.97
C GLN A 30 4.82 -0.37 5.16
N LEU A 31 4.32 -0.99 4.08
CA LEU A 31 3.79 -2.36 4.10
C LEU A 31 4.82 -3.34 4.66
N LYS A 32 6.06 -3.28 4.14
CA LYS A 32 7.16 -4.12 4.60
C LYS A 32 7.40 -3.94 6.09
N SER A 33 7.51 -2.69 6.55
CA SER A 33 7.79 -2.40 7.95
C SER A 33 6.68 -2.90 8.88
N ASP A 34 5.41 -2.72 8.53
CA ASP A 34 4.30 -3.13 9.40
C ASP A 34 4.13 -4.66 9.42
N ILE A 35 4.33 -5.34 8.29
CA ILE A 35 4.35 -6.81 8.22
C ILE A 35 5.53 -7.41 8.99
N GLU A 36 6.72 -6.83 8.87
CA GLU A 36 7.90 -7.29 9.62
C GLU A 36 7.75 -7.06 11.14
N ARG A 37 7.07 -5.98 11.53
CA ARG A 37 6.73 -5.72 12.94
C ARG A 37 5.69 -6.68 13.50
N SER A 38 4.85 -7.30 12.66
CA SER A 38 3.94 -8.37 13.09
C SER A 38 4.64 -9.74 13.19
N GLY A 39 5.95 -9.81 12.91
CA GLY A 39 6.73 -11.05 12.93
C GLY A 39 6.65 -11.86 11.64
N SER A 40 6.07 -11.31 10.57
CA SER A 40 5.95 -11.96 9.27
C SER A 40 6.92 -11.37 8.25
N VAL A 41 7.00 -11.97 7.06
CA VAL A 41 7.84 -11.46 5.95
C VAL A 41 6.93 -10.97 4.83
N ILE A 42 7.27 -9.84 4.22
CA ILE A 42 6.51 -9.31 3.08
C ILE A 42 6.44 -10.36 1.95
N PRO A 43 5.24 -10.68 1.42
CA PRO A 43 5.08 -11.80 0.49
C PRO A 43 5.54 -11.50 -0.94
N PHE A 44 6.09 -10.33 -1.21
CA PHE A 44 6.56 -9.93 -2.54
C PHE A 44 7.76 -8.99 -2.50
N ALA A 45 8.49 -9.02 -3.60
CA ALA A 45 9.69 -8.23 -3.81
C ALA A 45 9.36 -6.74 -4.09
N PRO A 46 10.31 -5.82 -3.84
CA PRO A 46 10.10 -4.37 -4.04
C PRO A 46 9.88 -3.96 -5.50
N ASP A 47 10.30 -4.80 -6.45
CA ASP A 47 10.13 -4.61 -7.88
C ASP A 47 8.83 -5.20 -8.43
N LEU A 48 8.01 -5.84 -7.58
CA LEU A 48 6.66 -6.27 -7.96
C LEU A 48 5.83 -5.02 -8.34
N PRO A 49 5.20 -4.99 -9.53
CA PRO A 49 4.36 -3.86 -9.92
C PRO A 49 3.22 -3.60 -8.92
N PRO A 50 2.88 -2.33 -8.61
CA PRO A 50 1.81 -1.98 -7.67
C PRO A 50 0.46 -2.64 -7.99
N ASP A 51 0.13 -2.77 -9.27
CA ASP A 51 -1.10 -3.44 -9.74
C ASP A 51 -1.21 -4.92 -9.31
N SER A 52 -0.07 -5.54 -8.98
CA SER A 52 0.00 -6.94 -8.54
C SER A 52 0.01 -7.11 -7.02
N TRP A 53 0.16 -6.02 -6.24
CA TRP A 53 0.28 -6.11 -4.78
C TRP A 53 -0.97 -6.65 -4.12
N LYS A 54 -2.16 -6.24 -4.60
CA LYS A 54 -3.44 -6.74 -4.10
C LYS A 54 -3.48 -8.26 -4.16
N GLN A 55 -3.17 -8.81 -5.33
CA GLN A 55 -3.21 -10.25 -5.55
C GLN A 55 -2.19 -10.99 -4.68
N ALA A 56 -0.97 -10.44 -4.55
CA ALA A 56 0.07 -11.01 -3.71
C ALA A 56 -0.31 -11.02 -2.22
N LEU A 57 -0.88 -9.92 -1.71
CA LEU A 57 -1.40 -9.84 -0.34
C LEU A 57 -2.58 -10.78 -0.14
N ALA A 58 -3.56 -10.80 -1.04
CA ALA A 58 -4.74 -11.66 -0.95
C ALA A 58 -4.37 -13.15 -0.92
N ALA A 59 -3.32 -13.55 -1.64
CA ALA A 59 -2.81 -14.92 -1.62
C ALA A 59 -2.04 -15.25 -0.33
N TRP A 60 -1.43 -14.24 0.31
CA TRP A 60 -0.64 -14.41 1.53
C TRP A 60 -1.48 -14.38 2.81
N LEU A 61 -2.47 -13.49 2.90
CA LEU A 61 -3.31 -13.32 4.11
C LEU A 61 -3.89 -14.64 4.66
N PRO A 62 -4.36 -15.61 3.85
CA PRO A 62 -4.87 -16.90 4.34
C PRO A 62 -3.81 -17.80 4.97
N SER A 63 -2.52 -17.54 4.71
CA SER A 63 -1.40 -18.29 5.31
C SER A 63 -1.10 -17.89 6.74
N LEU A 64 -1.61 -16.74 7.18
CA LEU A 64 -1.42 -16.25 8.53
C LEU A 64 -2.35 -16.99 9.50
N SER A 65 -1.85 -17.29 10.69
CA SER A 65 -2.73 -17.65 11.79
C SER A 65 -3.64 -16.47 12.16
N VAL A 66 -4.78 -16.76 12.78
CA VAL A 66 -5.73 -15.73 13.24
C VAL A 66 -5.04 -14.69 14.15
N GLY A 67 -4.11 -15.14 15.01
CA GLY A 67 -3.36 -14.24 15.90
C GLY A 67 -2.38 -13.33 15.16
N GLU A 68 -1.68 -13.85 14.15
CA GLU A 68 -0.77 -13.05 13.31
C GLU A 68 -1.56 -12.02 12.49
N LEU A 69 -2.65 -12.45 11.86
CA LEU A 69 -3.53 -11.56 11.11
C LEU A 69 -4.06 -10.43 12.01
N HIS A 70 -4.61 -10.77 13.18
CA HIS A 70 -5.12 -9.77 14.11
C HIS A 70 -4.03 -8.80 14.59
N SER A 71 -2.84 -9.31 14.90
CA SER A 71 -1.69 -8.47 15.31
C SER A 71 -1.26 -7.51 14.19
N TYR A 72 -1.24 -8.00 12.95
CA TYR A 72 -0.93 -7.18 11.78
C TYR A 72 -2.00 -6.09 11.56
N LEU A 73 -3.29 -6.45 11.56
CA LEU A 73 -4.38 -5.50 11.37
C LEU A 73 -4.40 -4.40 12.45
N TYR A 74 -4.04 -4.76 13.68
CA TYR A 74 -3.87 -3.79 14.77
C TYR A 74 -2.71 -2.83 14.51
N LEU A 75 -1.54 -3.33 14.10
CA LEU A 75 -0.36 -2.50 13.82
C LEU A 75 -0.58 -1.50 12.69
N ILE A 76 -1.36 -1.87 11.68
CA ILE A 76 -1.69 -0.97 10.57
C ILE A 76 -2.80 0.01 10.90
N ASP A 77 -3.35 -0.01 12.12
CA ASP A 77 -4.51 0.77 12.55
C ASP A 77 -5.69 0.59 11.58
N LEU A 78 -6.01 -0.65 11.19
CA LEU A 78 -7.21 -0.94 10.41
C LEU A 78 -8.41 -1.04 11.36
N PRO A 79 -9.45 -0.20 11.20
CA PRO A 79 -10.60 -0.23 12.11
C PRO A 79 -11.34 -1.57 12.09
N GLU A 80 -11.65 -2.12 13.26
CA GLU A 80 -12.33 -3.41 13.40
C GLU A 80 -13.70 -3.44 12.71
N ASN A 81 -14.40 -2.31 12.67
CA ASN A 81 -15.65 -2.20 11.93
C ASN A 81 -15.47 -2.39 10.42
N VAL A 82 -14.32 -2.02 9.84
CA VAL A 82 -14.01 -2.32 8.45
C VAL A 82 -13.88 -3.84 8.29
N VAL A 83 -13.08 -4.49 9.14
CA VAL A 83 -12.89 -5.95 9.10
C VAL A 83 -14.22 -6.69 9.21
N ASN A 84 -15.06 -6.32 10.18
CA ASN A 84 -16.38 -6.93 10.38
C ASN A 84 -17.32 -6.76 9.18
N MET A 85 -17.22 -5.66 8.43
CA MET A 85 -17.97 -5.47 7.19
C MET A 85 -17.47 -6.41 6.09
N LEU A 86 -16.15 -6.62 6.00
CA LEU A 86 -15.53 -7.48 4.99
C LEU A 86 -15.83 -8.96 5.22
N GLU A 87 -15.99 -9.41 6.47
CA GLU A 87 -16.25 -10.82 6.81
C GLU A 87 -17.51 -11.40 6.15
N ALA A 88 -18.47 -10.55 5.75
CA ALA A 88 -19.66 -10.97 5.03
C ALA A 88 -19.41 -11.23 3.53
N SER A 89 -18.25 -10.85 2.99
CA SER A 89 -17.92 -10.99 1.57
C SER A 89 -17.38 -12.37 1.23
N SER A 90 -17.78 -12.89 0.06
CA SER A 90 -17.16 -14.08 -0.53
C SER A 90 -15.71 -13.84 -1.01
N HIS A 91 -15.29 -12.58 -1.06
CA HIS A 91 -13.95 -12.14 -1.48
C HIS A 91 -13.16 -11.50 -0.32
N PHE A 92 -13.43 -11.93 0.91
CA PHE A 92 -12.85 -11.37 2.15
C PHE A 92 -11.37 -10.99 2.03
N PHE A 93 -10.50 -11.90 1.61
CA PHE A 93 -9.05 -11.64 1.55
C PHE A 93 -8.64 -10.66 0.45
N GLU A 94 -9.37 -10.63 -0.67
CA GLU A 94 -9.12 -9.65 -1.74
C GLU A 94 -9.52 -8.24 -1.29
N GLU A 95 -10.67 -8.12 -0.63
CA GLU A 95 -11.14 -6.83 -0.09
C GLU A 95 -10.29 -6.38 1.10
N LEU A 96 -9.82 -7.31 1.93
CA LEU A 96 -8.90 -7.01 3.01
C LEU A 96 -7.55 -6.52 2.48
N ALA A 97 -7.02 -7.16 1.43
CA ALA A 97 -5.80 -6.69 0.76
C ALA A 97 -5.95 -5.25 0.23
N ASP A 98 -7.10 -4.91 -0.39
CA ASP A 98 -7.39 -3.55 -0.82
C ASP A 98 -7.45 -2.57 0.36
N ALA A 99 -8.12 -2.94 1.44
CA ALA A 99 -8.24 -2.10 2.63
C ALA A 99 -6.87 -1.82 3.28
N ILE A 100 -5.99 -2.83 3.33
CA ILE A 100 -4.61 -2.72 3.79
C ILE A 100 -3.83 -1.73 2.92
N ILE A 101 -3.83 -1.93 1.59
CA ILE A 101 -3.09 -1.05 0.66
C ILE A 101 -3.59 0.39 0.77
N TYR A 102 -4.91 0.57 0.81
CA TYR A 102 -5.52 1.89 0.97
C TYR A 102 -5.09 2.56 2.29
N ARG A 103 -5.10 1.81 3.41
CA ARG A 103 -4.69 2.34 4.71
C ARG A 103 -3.24 2.82 4.69
N GLU A 104 -2.34 2.06 4.09
CA GLU A 104 -0.93 2.43 3.98
C GLU A 104 -0.70 3.60 3.04
N LEU A 105 -1.41 3.64 1.90
CA LEU A 105 -1.39 4.77 0.99
C LEU A 105 -1.81 6.07 1.70
N VAL A 106 -2.87 6.03 2.49
CA VAL A 106 -3.35 7.19 3.26
C VAL A 106 -2.30 7.65 4.26
N LYS A 107 -1.67 6.74 5.02
CA LYS A 107 -0.60 7.09 5.97
C LYS A 107 0.58 7.75 5.27
N VAL A 108 1.04 7.18 4.16
CA VAL A 108 2.16 7.71 3.37
C VAL A 108 1.81 9.08 2.81
N TYR A 109 0.61 9.22 2.21
CA TYR A 109 0.13 10.49 1.68
C TYR A 109 0.17 11.60 2.74
N TYR A 110 -0.38 11.34 3.93
CA TYR A 110 -0.38 12.34 5.01
C TYR A 110 1.04 12.68 5.47
N ARG A 111 1.92 11.69 5.63
CA ARG A 111 3.32 11.90 6.03
C ARG A 111 4.11 12.73 5.02
N MET A 112 3.87 12.53 3.72
CA MET A 112 4.57 13.25 2.66
C MET A 112 4.06 14.69 2.49
N ASN A 113 2.77 14.94 2.70
CA ASN A 113 2.15 16.25 2.42
C ASN A 113 2.01 17.14 3.67
N TYR A 114 2.01 16.55 4.86
CA TYR A 114 1.84 17.27 6.13
C TYR A 114 2.92 16.86 7.15
N PRO A 115 4.21 17.10 6.85
CA PRO A 115 5.27 16.92 7.83
C PRO A 115 5.05 17.92 8.99
N GLY A 116 4.92 17.38 10.21
CA GLY A 116 4.87 18.19 11.42
C GLY A 116 6.18 18.90 11.72
#